data_AF-A0A067H9J5-F1
#
_entry.id   AF-A0A067H9J5-F1
#
_cell.length_a   1.000
_cell.length_b   1.000
_cell.length_c   1.000
_cell.angle_alpha   90.00
_cell.angle_beta   90.00
_cell.angle_gamma   90.00
#
_symmetry.space_group_name_H-M   'P 1'
#
loop_
_entity.id
_entity.type
_entity.pdbx_description
1 polymer ?
#
loop_
_entity_poly.entity_id
_entity_poly.type
_entity_poly.pdbx_seq_one_letter_code
_entity_poly.pdbx_strand_id
1 'polypeptide(L)'
;VGERDSVIIMTHEPNWLLDWYFNNVSGKNVKHLICDYLKGRCKLRIAGDMHHYMRHSYVPSDGPVYVQHLLVNGCGGAFLHPTHVFSNFRKFYGTTYESKAAYPSFEDSSRIALGNILKFRKKNWQFDFIGGIVYFVLVFSMFPQCELNHILREDSFSGHLRSFFGTVWNAFMYVLEHSYVSFAGALLLLIVAITFVPSKLSRKKRAMIGVLHVSAHLAAALILMLLLELGVETCIQHKLLATSGYHTLYQWYRSVESEHFPDPTGLRARIEQWTFGLYPACIKYLMSAFDIPEQYLQEWNAVTISRGSSHILCFCLSLFLGLLNTRGFISAWKLLVHLC
;
A
#
# COMPACT_ATOMS: atom_id res chain seq x y z
N VAL A 1 -21.13 -25.00 -40.36
CA VAL A 1 -21.65 -23.61 -40.38
C VAL A 1 -21.97 -23.27 -41.82
N GLY A 2 -23.25 -23.19 -42.16
CA GLY A 2 -23.74 -22.83 -43.49
C GLY A 2 -23.57 -21.34 -43.81
N GLU A 3 -23.80 -20.97 -45.06
CA GLU A 3 -23.59 -19.61 -45.58
C GLU A 3 -24.53 -18.56 -44.97
N ARG A 4 -25.68 -18.97 -44.42
CA ARG A 4 -26.70 -18.08 -43.84
C ARG A 4 -26.78 -18.13 -42.31
N ASP A 5 -25.93 -18.92 -41.68
CA ASP A 5 -25.95 -19.09 -40.23
C ASP A 5 -25.51 -17.79 -39.53
N SER A 6 -26.22 -17.45 -38.46
CA SER A 6 -25.77 -16.43 -37.51
C SER A 6 -24.79 -17.05 -36.51
N VAL A 7 -23.64 -16.39 -36.33
CA VAL A 7 -22.56 -16.91 -35.49
C VAL A 7 -22.40 -16.05 -34.24
N ILE A 8 -22.26 -16.72 -33.10
CA ILE A 8 -21.87 -16.11 -31.83
C ILE A 8 -20.44 -16.59 -31.53
N ILE A 9 -19.53 -15.64 -31.27
CA ILE A 9 -18.15 -15.94 -30.88
C ILE A 9 -17.99 -15.68 -29.39
N MET A 10 -17.44 -16.66 -28.69
CA MET A 10 -17.09 -16.56 -27.27
C MET A 10 -15.58 -16.62 -27.13
N THR A 11 -14.97 -15.60 -26.52
CA THR A 11 -13.54 -15.60 -26.14
C THR A 11 -13.40 -15.35 -24.66
N HIS A 12 -12.29 -15.78 -24.03
CA HIS A 12 -12.07 -15.46 -22.62
C HIS A 12 -11.84 -13.96 -22.42
N GLU A 13 -10.88 -13.38 -23.12
CA GLU A 13 -10.46 -11.98 -22.99
C GLU A 13 -11.17 -11.08 -24.05
N PRO A 14 -11.63 -9.86 -23.69
CA PRO A 14 -12.24 -8.93 -24.62
C PRO A 14 -11.16 -8.15 -25.38
N ASN A 15 -10.44 -8.84 -26.27
CA ASN A 15 -9.28 -8.25 -26.96
C ASN A 15 -9.64 -6.94 -27.70
N TRP A 16 -10.85 -6.79 -28.24
CA TRP A 16 -11.26 -5.54 -28.90
C TRP A 16 -11.21 -4.32 -27.99
N LEU A 17 -11.49 -4.51 -26.70
CA LEU A 17 -11.53 -3.44 -25.70
C LEU A 17 -10.13 -3.18 -25.13
N LEU A 18 -9.40 -4.26 -24.82
CA LEU A 18 -8.06 -4.17 -24.23
C LEU A 18 -7.01 -3.72 -25.25
N ASP A 19 -7.10 -4.17 -26.49
CA ASP A 19 -6.22 -3.71 -27.58
C ASP A 19 -6.40 -2.22 -27.83
N TRP A 20 -7.64 -1.73 -27.80
CA TRP A 20 -7.94 -0.30 -27.90
C TRP A 20 -7.32 0.48 -26.73
N TYR A 21 -7.49 -0.01 -25.50
CA TYR A 21 -7.00 0.66 -24.29
C TYR A 21 -5.47 0.71 -24.23
N PHE A 22 -4.80 -0.41 -24.51
CA PHE A 22 -3.34 -0.53 -24.46
C PHE A 22 -2.64 -0.11 -25.76
N ASN A 23 -3.38 0.31 -26.78
CA ASN A 23 -2.87 0.55 -28.13
C ASN A 23 -2.02 -0.63 -28.64
N ASN A 24 -2.57 -1.84 -28.52
CA ASN A 24 -1.94 -3.09 -28.90
C ASN A 24 -2.75 -3.79 -29.99
N VAL A 25 -2.19 -4.85 -30.59
CA VAL A 25 -2.90 -5.70 -31.55
C VAL A 25 -2.73 -7.17 -31.14
N SER A 26 -3.77 -7.73 -30.55
CA SER A 26 -3.89 -9.15 -30.22
C SER A 26 -5.04 -9.79 -31.02
N GLY A 27 -5.28 -11.10 -30.82
CA GLY A 27 -6.42 -11.78 -31.44
C GLY A 27 -6.40 -11.87 -32.98
N LYS A 28 -5.22 -11.91 -33.62
CA LYS A 28 -5.08 -11.99 -35.10
C LYS A 28 -5.89 -13.15 -35.70
N ASN A 29 -5.90 -14.31 -35.06
CA ASN A 29 -6.66 -15.47 -35.52
C ASN A 29 -8.17 -15.23 -35.46
N VAL A 30 -8.65 -14.56 -34.40
CA VAL A 30 -10.07 -14.20 -34.24
C VAL A 30 -10.46 -13.12 -35.26
N LYS A 31 -9.57 -12.16 -35.54
CA LYS A 31 -9.75 -11.20 -36.62
C LYS A 31 -9.93 -11.91 -37.96
N HIS A 32 -9.02 -12.82 -38.31
CA HIS A 32 -9.07 -13.58 -39.56
C HIS A 32 -10.37 -14.40 -39.67
N LEU A 33 -10.77 -15.08 -38.60
CA LEU A 33 -12.06 -15.78 -38.53
C LEU A 33 -13.24 -14.83 -38.82
N ILE A 34 -13.29 -13.67 -38.16
CA ILE A 34 -14.41 -12.73 -38.27
C ILE A 34 -14.45 -12.03 -39.62
N CYS A 35 -13.32 -11.46 -40.05
CA CYS A 35 -13.24 -10.61 -41.23
C CYS A 35 -13.21 -11.43 -42.52
N ASP A 36 -12.44 -12.51 -42.55
CA ASP A 36 -12.13 -13.22 -43.80
C ASP A 36 -13.04 -14.42 -44.04
N TYR A 37 -13.46 -15.14 -42.98
CA TYR A 37 -14.36 -16.31 -43.10
C TYR A 37 -15.82 -16.02 -42.78
N LEU A 38 -16.12 -15.27 -41.72
CA LEU A 38 -17.50 -15.02 -41.31
C LEU A 38 -18.16 -13.89 -42.09
N LYS A 39 -17.40 -12.87 -42.54
CA LYS A 39 -17.85 -11.79 -43.43
C LYS A 39 -19.22 -11.21 -43.05
N GLY A 40 -19.38 -10.82 -41.78
CA GLY A 40 -20.62 -10.19 -41.26
C GLY A 40 -21.68 -11.13 -40.68
N ARG A 41 -21.40 -12.44 -40.66
CA ARG A 41 -22.25 -13.44 -39.99
C ARG A 41 -22.11 -13.44 -38.46
N CYS A 42 -21.06 -12.84 -37.91
CA CYS A 42 -20.89 -12.72 -36.45
C CYS A 42 -21.90 -11.70 -35.89
N LYS A 43 -22.97 -12.18 -35.26
CA LYS A 43 -24.00 -11.30 -34.67
C LYS A 43 -23.59 -10.80 -33.29
N LEU A 44 -22.93 -11.64 -32.52
CA LEU A 44 -22.48 -11.31 -31.17
C LEU A 44 -21.07 -11.85 -30.94
N ARG A 45 -20.21 -11.01 -30.39
CA ARG A 45 -18.95 -11.44 -29.78
C ARG A 45 -19.02 -11.16 -28.28
N ILE A 46 -18.87 -12.20 -27.48
CA ILE A 46 -18.91 -12.13 -26.02
C ILE A 46 -17.55 -12.52 -25.44
N ALA A 47 -17.15 -11.82 -24.38
CA ALA A 47 -16.01 -12.19 -23.57
C ALA A 47 -16.23 -11.90 -22.08
N GLY A 48 -15.41 -12.56 -21.26
CA GLY A 48 -15.33 -12.35 -19.82
C GLY A 48 -14.06 -11.56 -19.48
N ASP A 49 -13.28 -12.07 -18.51
CA ASP A 49 -12.00 -11.54 -18.00
C ASP A 49 -12.10 -10.17 -17.31
N MET A 50 -12.76 -9.22 -17.97
CA MET A 50 -13.09 -7.93 -17.38
C MET A 50 -14.31 -8.06 -16.47
N HIS A 51 -14.10 -7.88 -15.17
CA HIS A 51 -15.12 -8.02 -14.13
C HIS A 51 -16.10 -6.83 -14.08
N HIS A 52 -16.80 -6.61 -15.18
CA HIS A 52 -17.92 -5.71 -15.31
C HIS A 52 -18.83 -6.19 -16.45
N TYR A 53 -19.97 -5.54 -16.61
CA TYR A 53 -20.81 -5.70 -17.79
C TYR A 53 -20.64 -4.49 -18.71
N MET A 54 -20.49 -4.72 -20.01
CA MET A 54 -20.51 -3.66 -21.01
C MET A 54 -21.03 -4.18 -22.35
N ARG A 55 -21.99 -3.46 -22.95
CA ARG A 55 -22.56 -3.79 -24.25
C ARG A 55 -22.36 -2.65 -25.22
N HIS A 56 -21.71 -2.95 -26.33
CA HIS A 56 -21.65 -2.06 -27.48
C HIS A 56 -22.46 -2.63 -28.64
N SER A 57 -23.19 -1.77 -29.31
CA SER A 57 -23.91 -2.10 -30.55
C SER A 57 -23.36 -1.28 -31.69
N TYR A 58 -23.29 -1.88 -32.87
CA TYR A 58 -22.89 -1.16 -34.07
C TYR A 58 -23.83 0.02 -34.33
N VAL A 59 -23.28 1.10 -34.84
CA VAL A 59 -24.05 2.23 -35.40
C VAL A 59 -24.21 1.98 -36.89
N PRO A 60 -25.44 2.00 -37.45
CA PRO A 60 -25.65 1.80 -38.87
C PRO A 60 -24.81 2.73 -39.74
N SER A 61 -24.15 2.16 -40.76
CA SER A 61 -23.38 2.87 -41.77
C SER A 61 -23.35 2.08 -43.06
N ASP A 62 -22.93 2.71 -44.16
CA ASP A 62 -22.85 2.08 -45.49
C ASP A 62 -21.71 1.06 -45.63
N GLY A 63 -20.83 0.98 -44.62
CA GLY A 63 -19.66 0.09 -44.63
C GLY A 63 -19.98 -1.35 -44.22
N PRO A 64 -19.06 -2.31 -44.48
CA PRO A 64 -19.21 -3.68 -44.04
C PRO A 64 -19.24 -3.76 -42.50
N VAL A 65 -20.24 -4.46 -41.96
CA VAL A 65 -20.38 -4.72 -40.51
C VAL A 65 -19.94 -6.15 -40.23
N TYR A 66 -18.77 -6.30 -39.61
CA TYR A 66 -18.22 -7.61 -39.28
C TYR A 66 -18.83 -8.23 -38.03
N VAL A 67 -19.18 -7.40 -37.04
CA VAL A 67 -19.80 -7.81 -35.77
C VAL A 67 -20.92 -6.82 -35.43
N GLN A 68 -22.10 -7.30 -35.04
CA GLN A 68 -23.21 -6.40 -34.68
C GLN A 68 -23.16 -5.96 -33.21
N HIS A 69 -22.84 -6.88 -32.30
CA HIS A 69 -22.77 -6.61 -30.87
C HIS A 69 -21.47 -7.11 -30.25
N LEU A 70 -20.87 -6.27 -29.40
CA LEU A 70 -19.71 -6.60 -28.57
C LEU A 70 -20.15 -6.59 -27.11
N LEU A 71 -20.00 -7.71 -26.42
CA LEU A 71 -20.42 -7.88 -25.04
C LEU A 71 -19.25 -8.30 -24.16
N VAL A 72 -19.05 -7.56 -23.08
CA VAL A 72 -18.22 -7.96 -21.96
C VAL A 72 -19.16 -8.35 -20.82
N ASN A 73 -19.03 -9.56 -20.29
CA ASN A 73 -19.78 -10.03 -19.15
C ASN A 73 -18.91 -10.89 -18.24
N GLY A 74 -18.08 -10.25 -17.40
CA GLY A 74 -17.25 -10.91 -16.38
C GLY A 74 -17.85 -10.86 -14.97
N CYS A 75 -19.17 -10.75 -14.82
CA CYS A 75 -19.86 -10.52 -13.55
C CYS A 75 -19.96 -11.76 -12.64
N GLY A 76 -18.99 -12.68 -12.70
CA GLY A 76 -19.01 -13.96 -11.96
C GLY A 76 -18.78 -13.88 -10.44
N GLY A 77 -18.71 -12.68 -9.85
CA GLY A 77 -18.56 -12.50 -8.39
C GLY A 77 -17.17 -12.11 -7.90
N ALA A 78 -16.21 -11.85 -8.79
CA ALA A 78 -14.88 -11.35 -8.44
C ALA A 78 -14.88 -9.81 -8.19
N PHE A 79 -13.69 -9.23 -7.98
CA PHE A 79 -13.53 -7.78 -7.79
C PHE A 79 -13.90 -6.99 -9.05
N LEU A 80 -14.51 -5.81 -8.88
CA LEU A 80 -15.09 -5.04 -9.99
C LEU A 80 -14.01 -4.25 -10.78
N HIS A 81 -13.93 -4.45 -12.09
CA HIS A 81 -13.09 -3.62 -12.97
C HIS A 81 -13.78 -2.32 -13.37
N PRO A 82 -13.04 -1.21 -13.56
CA PRO A 82 -13.63 0.07 -13.93
C PRO A 82 -14.24 0.02 -15.34
N THR A 83 -15.41 0.63 -15.51
CA THR A 83 -16.04 0.82 -16.82
C THR A 83 -15.69 2.19 -17.41
N HIS A 84 -15.48 3.22 -16.58
CA HIS A 84 -15.23 4.60 -17.02
C HIS A 84 -13.99 4.78 -17.90
N VAL A 85 -12.95 3.94 -17.70
CA VAL A 85 -11.71 3.96 -18.50
C VAL A 85 -11.95 3.57 -19.97
N PHE A 86 -13.08 2.92 -20.26
CA PHE A 86 -13.46 2.49 -21.61
C PHE A 86 -14.54 3.36 -22.26
N SER A 87 -14.92 4.48 -21.62
CA SER A 87 -16.00 5.37 -22.10
C SER A 87 -15.76 5.93 -23.51
N ASN A 88 -14.50 6.02 -23.94
CA ASN A 88 -14.11 6.53 -25.25
C ASN A 88 -13.98 5.45 -26.34
N PHE A 89 -14.24 4.18 -26.03
CA PHE A 89 -14.23 3.12 -27.03
C PHE A 89 -15.40 3.31 -28.01
N ARG A 90 -15.08 3.49 -29.30
CA ARG A 90 -16.09 3.77 -30.34
C ARG A 90 -15.87 3.05 -31.66
N LYS A 91 -14.71 2.44 -31.91
CA LYS A 91 -14.37 1.88 -33.23
C LYS A 91 -13.75 0.50 -33.10
N PHE A 92 -14.18 -0.42 -33.96
CA PHE A 92 -13.62 -1.75 -34.07
C PHE A 92 -13.75 -2.28 -35.50
N TYR A 93 -12.64 -2.75 -36.08
CA TYR A 93 -12.54 -3.20 -37.48
C TYR A 93 -13.17 -2.23 -38.50
N GLY A 94 -13.02 -0.92 -38.27
CA GLY A 94 -13.56 0.13 -39.15
C GLY A 94 -15.03 0.48 -38.91
N THR A 95 -15.78 -0.31 -38.13
CA THR A 95 -17.18 -0.03 -37.76
C THR A 95 -17.25 0.82 -36.49
N THR A 96 -18.19 1.76 -36.45
CA THR A 96 -18.49 2.58 -35.26
C THR A 96 -19.46 1.87 -34.34
N TYR A 97 -19.24 1.97 -33.03
CA TYR A 97 -20.07 1.38 -32.00
C TYR A 97 -20.47 2.43 -30.96
N GLU A 98 -21.63 2.21 -30.36
CA GLU A 98 -22.15 2.98 -29.25
C GLU A 98 -22.27 2.07 -28.02
N SER A 99 -21.81 2.54 -26.86
CA SER A 99 -22.03 1.86 -25.59
C SER A 99 -23.50 2.00 -25.20
N LYS A 100 -24.24 0.89 -25.23
CA LYS A 100 -25.67 0.85 -24.95
C LYS A 100 -25.98 0.57 -23.48
N ALA A 101 -25.06 -0.06 -22.76
CA ALA A 101 -25.21 -0.35 -21.34
C ALA A 101 -23.84 -0.69 -20.72
N ALA A 102 -23.62 -0.26 -19.49
CA ALA A 102 -22.48 -0.64 -18.67
C ALA A 102 -22.93 -0.81 -17.22
N TYR A 103 -22.42 -1.83 -16.54
CA TYR A 103 -22.58 -1.99 -15.10
C TYR A 103 -21.22 -2.25 -14.45
N PRO A 104 -20.76 -1.39 -13.52
CA PRO A 104 -21.41 -0.14 -13.10
C PRO A 104 -21.49 0.89 -14.23
N SER A 105 -22.39 1.87 -14.12
CA SER A 105 -22.41 3.02 -15.03
C SER A 105 -21.04 3.73 -15.02
N PHE A 106 -20.70 4.49 -16.06
CA PHE A 106 -19.40 5.19 -16.10
C PHE A 106 -19.23 6.16 -14.93
N GLU A 107 -20.29 6.89 -14.57
CA GLU A 107 -20.29 7.80 -13.43
C GLU A 107 -20.13 7.06 -12.10
N ASP A 108 -20.88 5.97 -11.91
CA ASP A 108 -20.75 5.13 -10.72
C ASP A 108 -19.36 4.53 -10.61
N SER A 109 -18.81 4.04 -11.72
CA SER A 109 -17.48 3.48 -11.77
C SER A 109 -16.42 4.48 -11.35
N SER A 110 -16.50 5.72 -11.85
CA SER A 110 -15.59 6.80 -11.48
C SER A 110 -15.72 7.16 -9.99
N ARG A 111 -16.96 7.27 -9.49
CA ARG A 111 -17.24 7.55 -8.07
C ARG A 111 -16.77 6.44 -7.13
N ILE A 112 -16.96 5.18 -7.52
CA ILE A 112 -16.45 4.01 -6.77
C ILE A 112 -14.93 4.04 -6.74
N ALA A 113 -14.30 4.32 -7.88
CA ALA A 113 -12.84 4.41 -7.98
C ALA A 113 -12.27 5.50 -7.06
N LEU A 114 -12.89 6.69 -7.02
CA LEU A 114 -12.50 7.75 -6.09
C LEU A 114 -12.72 7.35 -4.62
N GLY A 115 -13.87 6.74 -4.32
CA GLY A 115 -14.20 6.25 -2.97
C GLY A 115 -13.31 5.12 -2.48
N ASN A 116 -12.66 4.38 -3.39
CA ASN A 116 -11.74 3.31 -3.03
C ASN A 116 -10.53 3.82 -2.27
N ILE A 117 -10.12 5.09 -2.40
CA ILE A 117 -8.97 5.66 -1.68
C ILE A 117 -9.13 5.44 -0.17
N LEU A 118 -10.32 5.72 0.38
CA LEU A 118 -10.62 5.58 1.80
C LEU A 118 -11.21 4.20 2.15
N LYS A 119 -12.13 3.68 1.32
CA LYS A 119 -12.85 2.42 1.60
C LYS A 119 -11.95 1.19 1.60
N PHE A 120 -10.95 1.16 0.71
CA PHE A 120 -10.01 0.03 0.63
C PHE A 120 -9.26 -0.16 1.94
N ARG A 121 -8.80 0.95 2.54
CA ARG A 121 -8.07 0.91 3.81
C ARG A 121 -8.94 0.34 4.93
N LYS A 122 -10.16 0.86 5.08
CA LYS A 122 -11.10 0.40 6.11
C LYS A 122 -11.37 -1.11 6.02
N LYS A 123 -11.42 -1.66 4.81
CA LYS A 123 -11.70 -3.08 4.58
C LYS A 123 -10.44 -3.96 4.64
N ASN A 124 -9.27 -3.42 4.34
CA ASN A 124 -8.01 -4.17 4.19
C ASN A 124 -6.93 -3.67 5.16
N TRP A 125 -7.27 -3.48 6.43
CA TRP A 125 -6.32 -2.97 7.45
C TRP A 125 -5.08 -3.87 7.61
N GLN A 126 -5.16 -5.16 7.31
CA GLN A 126 -4.02 -6.08 7.29
C GLN A 126 -2.92 -5.65 6.30
N PHE A 127 -3.31 -4.99 5.21
CA PHE A 127 -2.38 -4.42 4.24
C PHE A 127 -1.55 -3.28 4.86
N ASP A 128 -2.14 -2.49 5.77
CA ASP A 128 -1.43 -1.43 6.49
C ASP A 128 -0.36 -2.02 7.43
N PHE A 129 -0.63 -3.17 8.06
CA PHE A 129 0.35 -3.86 8.91
C PHE A 129 1.57 -4.34 8.12
N ILE A 130 1.34 -5.03 6.99
CA ILE A 130 2.42 -5.47 6.09
C ILE A 130 3.18 -4.26 5.54
N GLY A 131 2.46 -3.21 5.13
CA GLY A 131 3.06 -1.95 4.68
C GLY A 131 3.93 -1.29 5.75
N GLY A 132 3.51 -1.33 7.02
CA GLY A 132 4.28 -0.85 8.17
C GLY A 132 5.59 -1.61 8.36
N ILE A 133 5.58 -2.95 8.19
CA ILE A 133 6.80 -3.76 8.22
C ILE A 133 7.74 -3.39 7.07
N VAL A 134 7.21 -3.23 5.85
CA VAL A 134 8.02 -2.82 4.69
C VAL A 134 8.65 -1.46 4.95
N TYR A 135 7.87 -0.48 5.42
CA TYR A 135 8.36 0.86 5.73
C TYR A 135 9.42 0.84 6.80
N PHE A 136 9.21 0.05 7.85
CA PHE A 136 10.21 -0.13 8.89
C PHE A 136 11.54 -0.66 8.34
N VAL A 137 11.51 -1.69 7.49
CA VAL A 137 12.74 -2.21 6.84
C VAL A 137 13.43 -1.13 6.00
N LEU A 138 12.67 -0.30 5.27
CA LEU A 138 13.22 0.78 4.43
C LEU A 138 14.01 1.82 5.23
N VAL A 139 13.72 2.01 6.51
CA VAL A 139 14.41 3.01 7.36
C VAL A 139 15.10 2.40 8.58
N PHE A 140 15.11 1.06 8.70
CA PHE A 140 15.62 0.34 9.86
C PHE A 140 17.02 0.78 10.26
N SER A 141 17.91 0.93 9.28
CA SER A 141 19.30 1.32 9.52
C SER A 141 19.48 2.78 9.91
N MET A 142 18.41 3.60 9.88
CA MET A 142 18.46 5.00 10.28
C MET A 142 18.16 5.19 11.76
N PHE A 143 17.62 4.19 12.44
CA PHE A 143 17.35 4.31 13.87
C PHE A 143 18.60 3.99 14.71
N PRO A 144 18.88 4.77 15.76
CA PRO A 144 18.29 6.06 16.11
C PRO A 144 18.93 7.24 15.35
N GLN A 145 18.17 8.29 15.06
CA GLN A 145 18.74 9.53 14.51
C GLN A 145 19.29 10.42 15.63
N CYS A 146 20.62 10.49 15.79
CA CYS A 146 21.24 11.34 16.79
C CYS A 146 21.15 12.84 16.43
N GLU A 147 21.06 13.71 17.44
CA GLU A 147 21.20 15.18 17.33
C GLU A 147 20.14 15.93 16.50
N LEU A 148 18.86 15.59 16.63
CA LEU A 148 17.74 16.29 15.96
C LEU A 148 17.49 17.73 16.45
N ASN A 149 18.16 18.14 17.52
CA ASN A 149 18.05 19.46 18.15
C ASN A 149 18.29 20.62 17.18
N HIS A 150 19.13 20.44 16.17
CA HIS A 150 19.41 21.47 15.16
C HIS A 150 18.17 21.79 14.29
N ILE A 151 17.23 20.86 14.14
CA ILE A 151 15.96 21.10 13.42
C ILE A 151 15.03 21.97 14.27
N LEU A 152 15.02 21.78 15.59
CA LEU A 152 14.11 22.45 16.52
C LEU A 152 14.57 23.84 16.97
N ARG A 153 15.86 24.18 16.80
CA ARG A 153 16.48 25.43 17.28
C ARG A 153 16.57 26.57 16.26
N GLU A 154 16.08 26.36 15.05
CA GLU A 154 16.08 27.40 14.01
C GLU A 154 15.10 28.54 14.36
N ASP A 155 15.48 29.79 14.10
CA ASP A 155 14.65 30.96 14.46
C ASP A 155 13.53 31.27 13.45
N SER A 156 13.49 30.55 12.32
CA SER A 156 12.56 30.82 11.21
C SER A 156 11.92 29.56 10.64
N PHE A 157 10.68 29.69 10.18
CA PHE A 157 9.94 28.59 9.54
C PHE A 157 10.66 28.03 8.30
N SER A 158 11.27 28.88 7.48
CA SER A 158 12.08 28.45 6.33
C SER A 158 13.37 27.74 6.76
N GLY A 159 14.00 28.16 7.86
CA GLY A 159 15.12 27.49 8.50
C GLY A 159 14.75 26.07 8.93
N HIS A 160 13.64 25.91 9.67
CA HIS A 160 13.12 24.60 10.06
C HIS A 160 12.87 23.68 8.86
N LEU A 161 12.21 24.16 7.81
CA LEU A 161 11.95 23.36 6.60
C LEU A 161 13.25 22.95 5.90
N ARG A 162 14.21 23.87 5.75
CA ARG A 162 15.50 23.58 5.12
C ARG A 162 16.29 22.54 5.91
N SER A 163 16.34 22.68 7.24
CA SER A 163 17.00 21.75 8.15
C SER A 163 16.34 20.36 8.12
N PHE A 164 15.01 20.33 8.12
CA PHE A 164 14.23 19.09 7.98
C PHE A 164 14.53 18.35 6.67
N PHE A 165 14.37 19.02 5.52
CA PHE A 165 14.63 18.39 4.22
C PHE A 165 16.11 18.05 4.01
N GLY A 166 17.03 18.83 4.57
CA GLY A 166 18.46 18.51 4.61
C GLY A 166 18.73 17.21 5.36
N THR A 167 18.08 17.02 6.51
CA THR A 167 18.20 15.79 7.30
C THR A 167 17.60 14.59 6.56
N VAL A 168 16.43 14.74 5.93
CA VAL A 168 15.85 13.69 5.07
C VAL A 168 16.80 13.29 3.94
N TRP A 169 17.45 14.27 3.30
CA TRP A 169 18.43 14.01 2.24
C TRP A 169 19.69 13.30 2.76
N ASN A 170 20.22 13.71 3.91
CA ASN A 170 21.35 13.05 4.54
C ASN A 170 21.02 11.60 4.90
N ALA A 171 19.84 11.34 5.45
CA ALA A 171 19.35 9.99 5.73
C ALA A 171 19.21 9.16 4.45
N PHE A 172 18.72 9.75 3.36
CA PHE A 172 18.67 9.09 2.05
C PHE A 172 20.07 8.70 1.55
N MET A 173 21.04 9.61 1.60
CA MET A 173 22.43 9.31 1.19
C MET A 173 23.04 8.21 2.07
N TYR A 174 22.79 8.26 3.39
CA TYR A 174 23.23 7.21 4.30
C TYR A 174 22.63 5.84 3.94
N VAL A 175 21.34 5.78 3.58
CA VAL A 175 20.70 4.54 3.11
C VAL A 175 21.48 3.97 1.91
N LEU A 176 21.87 4.81 0.95
CA LEU A 176 22.56 4.38 -0.26
C LEU A 176 24.01 3.96 -0.03
N GLU A 177 24.73 4.67 0.83
CA GLU A 177 26.18 4.54 0.95
C GLU A 177 26.61 3.58 2.07
N HIS A 178 25.86 3.56 3.18
CA HIS A 178 26.32 2.94 4.43
C HIS A 178 25.39 1.85 4.96
N SER A 179 24.13 1.80 4.52
CA SER A 179 23.16 0.82 5.02
C SER A 179 23.12 -0.44 4.16
N TYR A 180 23.24 -1.62 4.78
CA TYR A 180 23.05 -2.90 4.08
C TYR A 180 21.59 -3.35 4.09
N VAL A 181 20.92 -3.26 5.25
CA VAL A 181 19.55 -3.77 5.43
C VAL A 181 18.53 -2.90 4.69
N SER A 182 18.53 -1.58 4.94
CA SER A 182 17.59 -0.66 4.31
C SER A 182 17.81 -0.54 2.80
N PHE A 183 19.06 -0.56 2.33
CA PHE A 183 19.38 -0.64 0.90
C PHE A 183 18.87 -1.93 0.24
N ALA A 184 19.13 -3.09 0.84
CA ALA A 184 18.63 -4.37 0.33
C ALA A 184 17.10 -4.41 0.29
N GLY A 185 16.43 -3.84 1.31
CA GLY A 185 14.98 -3.68 1.34
C GLY A 185 14.45 -2.80 0.20
N ALA A 186 15.09 -1.66 -0.05
CA ALA A 186 14.72 -0.76 -1.15
C ALA A 186 14.95 -1.42 -2.53
N LEU A 187 16.05 -2.16 -2.70
CA LEU A 187 16.33 -2.89 -3.93
C LEU A 187 15.33 -4.02 -4.18
N LEU A 188 14.98 -4.80 -3.15
CA LEU A 188 13.97 -5.83 -3.24
C LEU A 188 12.61 -5.23 -3.61
N LEU A 189 12.22 -4.13 -2.95
CA LEU A 189 10.99 -3.41 -3.27
C LEU A 189 10.99 -2.91 -4.72
N LEU A 190 12.14 -2.47 -5.26
CA LEU A 190 12.28 -2.04 -6.65
C LEU A 190 12.11 -3.20 -7.63
N ILE A 191 12.72 -4.35 -7.35
CA ILE A 191 12.57 -5.56 -8.16
C ILE A 191 11.10 -5.98 -8.19
N VAL A 192 10.45 -6.03 -7.02
CA VAL A 192 9.02 -6.34 -6.90
C VAL A 192 8.18 -5.31 -7.66
N ALA A 193 8.42 -4.02 -7.48
CA ALA A 193 7.67 -2.97 -8.17
C ALA A 193 7.76 -3.11 -9.70
N ILE A 194 8.96 -3.30 -10.26
CA ILE A 194 9.14 -3.44 -11.72
C ILE A 194 8.52 -4.74 -12.25
N THR A 195 8.64 -5.84 -11.51
CA THR A 195 8.11 -7.14 -11.93
C THR A 195 6.59 -7.18 -11.91
N PHE A 196 5.95 -6.50 -10.95
CA PHE A 196 4.50 -6.40 -10.85
C PHE A 196 3.84 -5.47 -11.89
N VAL A 197 4.57 -4.54 -12.51
CA VAL A 197 4.02 -3.74 -13.61
C VAL A 197 3.69 -4.65 -14.80
N PRO A 198 2.47 -4.58 -15.38
CA PRO A 198 2.03 -5.46 -16.46
C PRO A 198 3.01 -5.59 -17.62
N SER A 199 3.16 -6.81 -18.13
CA SER A 199 4.04 -7.12 -19.27
C SER A 199 3.58 -6.49 -20.60
N LYS A 200 2.31 -6.03 -20.67
CA LYS A 200 1.75 -5.27 -21.80
C LYS A 200 2.43 -3.90 -21.97
N LEU A 201 3.10 -3.37 -20.93
CA LEU A 201 3.89 -2.14 -21.00
C LEU A 201 5.35 -2.40 -21.38
N SER A 202 5.97 -1.44 -22.08
CA SER A 202 7.37 -1.55 -22.49
C SER A 202 8.32 -1.62 -21.28
N ARG A 203 9.46 -2.33 -21.42
CA ARG A 203 10.46 -2.47 -20.33
C ARG A 203 10.89 -1.13 -19.74
N LYS A 204 11.03 -0.09 -20.58
CA LYS A 204 11.35 1.28 -20.16
C LYS A 204 10.25 1.88 -19.27
N LYS A 205 8.99 1.78 -19.69
CA LYS A 205 7.85 2.28 -18.89
C LYS A 205 7.74 1.54 -17.56
N ARG A 206 7.92 0.22 -17.56
CA ARG A 206 7.92 -0.62 -16.35
C ARG A 206 9.00 -0.18 -15.35
N ALA A 207 10.22 0.04 -15.82
CA ALA A 207 11.31 0.54 -14.99
C ALA A 207 11.01 1.94 -14.43
N MET A 208 10.55 2.88 -15.27
CA MET A 208 10.19 4.23 -14.86
C MET A 208 9.10 4.22 -13.77
N ILE A 209 8.04 3.46 -13.98
CA ILE A 209 6.93 3.31 -13.04
C ILE A 209 7.43 2.72 -11.72
N GLY A 210 8.23 1.65 -11.77
CA GLY A 210 8.79 1.02 -10.57
C GLY A 210 9.72 1.94 -9.78
N VAL A 211 10.61 2.68 -10.46
CA VAL A 211 11.51 3.65 -9.81
C VAL A 211 10.71 4.77 -9.15
N LEU A 212 9.77 5.39 -9.86
CA LEU A 212 8.93 6.46 -9.29
C LEU A 212 8.16 5.97 -8.06
N HIS A 213 7.64 4.74 -8.11
CA HIS A 213 6.90 4.13 -7.02
C HIS A 213 7.78 3.91 -5.78
N VAL A 214 8.94 3.30 -5.94
CA VAL A 214 9.86 3.04 -4.81
C VAL A 214 10.41 4.34 -4.25
N SER A 215 10.76 5.32 -5.08
CA SER A 215 11.19 6.64 -4.62
C SER A 215 10.12 7.34 -3.77
N ALA A 216 8.85 7.25 -4.16
CA ALA A 216 7.75 7.80 -3.36
C ALA A 216 7.62 7.11 -1.99
N HIS A 217 7.76 5.78 -1.94
CA HIS A 217 7.71 5.03 -0.69
C HIS A 217 8.90 5.29 0.22
N LEU A 218 10.11 5.33 -0.35
CA LEU A 218 11.33 5.62 0.40
C LEU A 218 11.29 7.03 0.98
N ALA A 219 10.90 8.03 0.19
CA ALA A 219 10.72 9.40 0.67
C ALA A 219 9.67 9.48 1.79
N ALA A 220 8.52 8.83 1.63
CA ALA A 220 7.49 8.77 2.66
C ALA A 220 8.00 8.09 3.95
N ALA A 221 8.72 6.98 3.83
CA ALA A 221 9.26 6.26 4.98
C ALA A 221 10.28 7.12 5.75
N LEU A 222 11.21 7.79 5.04
CA LEU A 222 12.21 8.68 5.65
C LEU A 222 11.56 9.89 6.34
N ILE A 223 10.56 10.52 5.71
CA ILE A 223 9.82 11.64 6.31
C ILE A 223 9.06 11.18 7.56
N LEU A 224 8.37 10.04 7.50
CA LEU A 224 7.61 9.53 8.65
C LEU A 224 8.52 9.11 9.80
N MET A 225 9.67 8.52 9.50
CA MET A 225 10.70 8.21 10.48
C MET A 225 11.19 9.47 11.18
N LEU A 226 11.54 10.51 10.41
CA LEU A 226 12.05 11.76 10.96
C LEU A 226 10.99 12.49 11.80
N LEU A 227 9.72 12.48 11.36
CA LEU A 227 8.61 13.04 12.13
C LEU A 227 8.37 12.27 13.44
N LEU A 228 8.51 10.94 13.42
CA LEU A 228 8.43 10.13 14.64
C LEU A 228 9.55 10.53 15.60
N GLU A 229 10.80 10.53 15.15
CA GLU A 229 11.95 10.85 15.99
C GLU A 229 11.91 12.29 16.51
N LEU A 230 11.46 13.26 15.70
CA LEU A 230 11.22 14.63 16.16
C LEU A 230 10.11 14.72 17.22
N GLY A 231 9.02 13.95 17.05
CA GLY A 231 7.96 13.89 18.04
C GLY A 231 8.47 13.32 19.36
N VAL A 232 9.29 12.27 19.30
CA VAL A 232 9.93 11.64 20.44
C VAL A 232 10.90 12.61 21.14
N GLU A 233 11.82 13.25 20.41
CA GLU A 233 12.74 14.27 20.92
C GLU A 233 11.99 15.43 21.60
N THR A 234 10.91 15.92 20.97
CA THR A 234 10.05 16.98 21.53
C THR A 234 9.46 16.55 22.87
N CYS A 235 8.95 15.32 22.96
CA CYS A 235 8.42 14.78 24.20
C CYS A 235 9.49 14.64 25.30
N ILE A 236 10.74 14.28 24.95
CA ILE A 236 11.86 14.27 25.91
C ILE A 236 12.14 15.69 26.42
N GLN A 237 12.29 16.67 25.52
CA GLN A 237 12.60 18.06 25.87
C GLN A 237 11.57 18.67 26.83
N HIS A 238 10.29 18.36 26.63
CA HIS A 238 9.20 18.80 27.49
C HIS A 238 8.98 17.94 28.74
N LYS A 239 9.86 16.96 29.01
CA LYS A 239 9.74 16.03 30.14
C LYS A 239 8.41 15.27 30.15
N LEU A 240 7.85 15.02 28.98
CA LEU A 240 6.64 14.21 28.79
C LEU A 240 6.95 12.72 28.65
N LEU A 241 8.18 12.38 28.25
CA LEU A 241 8.72 11.02 28.17
C LEU A 241 10.14 11.00 28.78
N ALA A 242 10.63 9.81 29.18
CA ALA A 242 11.96 9.60 29.77
C ALA A 242 12.20 10.27 31.14
N THR A 243 11.14 10.52 31.91
CA THR A 243 11.23 11.16 33.22
C THR A 243 11.32 10.17 34.38
N SER A 244 11.01 8.91 34.14
CA SER A 244 10.98 7.89 35.17
C SER A 244 11.81 6.65 34.74
N GLY A 245 12.29 5.86 35.70
CA GLY A 245 13.31 4.81 35.48
C GLY A 245 12.84 3.60 34.65
N TYR A 246 13.55 2.47 34.72
CA TYR A 246 13.02 1.23 34.16
C TYR A 246 11.78 0.76 34.96
N HIS A 247 10.77 0.23 34.25
CA HIS A 247 9.56 -0.41 34.83
C HIS A 247 8.65 0.54 35.60
N THR A 248 8.47 1.76 35.13
CA THR A 248 7.72 2.83 35.81
C THR A 248 6.25 2.54 35.91
N LEU A 249 5.64 2.01 34.86
CA LEU A 249 4.25 1.54 34.91
C LEU A 249 4.10 0.37 35.88
N TYR A 250 5.08 -0.53 35.95
CA TYR A 250 5.08 -1.64 36.91
C TYR A 250 5.29 -1.15 38.35
N GLN A 251 6.16 -0.16 38.57
CA GLN A 251 6.39 0.46 39.89
C GLN A 251 5.14 1.22 40.36
N TRP A 252 4.51 1.98 39.47
CA TRP A 252 3.23 2.63 39.72
C TRP A 252 2.12 1.61 40.00
N TYR A 253 2.04 0.53 39.20
CA TYR A 253 1.11 -0.56 39.46
C TYR A 253 1.33 -1.15 40.85
N ARG A 254 2.58 -1.43 41.24
CA ARG A 254 2.90 -1.97 42.57
C ARG A 254 2.56 -1.00 43.69
N SER A 255 2.77 0.31 43.51
CA SER A 255 2.40 1.31 44.52
C SER A 255 0.88 1.38 44.69
N VAL A 256 0.13 1.48 43.59
CA VAL A 256 -1.34 1.51 43.60
C VAL A 256 -1.92 0.20 44.13
N GLU A 257 -1.36 -0.96 43.73
CA GLU A 257 -1.75 -2.27 44.21
C GLU A 257 -1.54 -2.39 45.72
N SER A 258 -0.42 -1.88 46.25
CA SER A 258 -0.14 -1.91 47.70
C SER A 258 -1.04 -0.98 48.52
N GLU A 259 -1.40 0.18 47.96
CA GLU A 259 -2.22 1.19 48.62
C GLU A 259 -3.72 0.81 48.63
N HIS A 260 -4.24 0.36 47.49
CA HIS A 260 -5.67 0.11 47.32
C HIS A 260 -6.07 -1.33 47.61
N PHE A 261 -5.10 -2.26 47.56
CA PHE A 261 -5.32 -3.67 47.85
C PHE A 261 -4.25 -4.14 48.84
N PRO A 262 -4.43 -3.97 50.15
CA PRO A 262 -3.52 -4.58 51.12
C PRO A 262 -3.64 -6.12 51.07
N ASP A 263 -2.53 -6.84 51.30
CA ASP A 263 -2.50 -8.31 51.32
C ASP A 263 -2.30 -8.82 52.76
N PRO A 264 -3.32 -8.74 53.62
CA PRO A 264 -3.20 -9.14 55.03
C PRO A 264 -2.95 -10.64 55.21
N THR A 265 -3.21 -11.45 54.16
CA THR A 265 -3.05 -12.90 54.20
C THR A 265 -1.72 -13.39 53.61
N GLY A 266 -0.91 -12.51 53.03
CA GLY A 266 0.33 -12.85 52.33
C GLY A 266 0.10 -13.70 51.07
N LEU A 267 -1.09 -13.65 50.47
CA LEU A 267 -1.44 -14.43 49.30
C LEU A 267 -0.52 -14.16 48.12
N ARG A 268 -0.14 -12.90 47.89
CA ARG A 268 0.76 -12.51 46.78
C ARG A 268 2.15 -13.06 46.96
N ALA A 269 2.69 -12.97 48.18
CA ALA A 269 3.99 -13.55 48.51
C ALA A 269 3.99 -15.08 48.32
N ARG A 270 2.89 -15.75 48.69
CA ARG A 270 2.72 -17.19 48.44
C ARG A 270 2.62 -17.52 46.96
N ILE A 271 1.88 -16.74 46.17
CA ILE A 271 1.77 -16.94 44.71
C ILE A 271 3.13 -16.70 44.04
N GLU A 272 3.85 -15.66 44.43
CA GLU A 272 5.22 -15.39 43.96
C GLU A 272 6.14 -16.57 44.28
N GLN A 273 6.08 -17.10 45.49
CA GLN A 273 6.86 -18.27 45.90
C GLN A 273 6.46 -19.55 45.13
N TRP A 274 5.16 -19.83 44.98
CA TRP A 274 4.65 -20.99 44.26
C TRP A 274 4.97 -20.95 42.76
N THR A 275 5.07 -19.75 42.20
CA THR A 275 5.42 -19.55 40.80
C THR A 275 6.91 -19.33 40.58
N PHE A 276 7.75 -19.47 41.62
CA PHE A 276 9.18 -19.19 41.55
C PHE A 276 9.50 -17.80 40.96
N GLY A 277 8.67 -16.80 41.28
CA GLY A 277 8.80 -15.43 40.76
C GLY A 277 8.24 -15.22 39.34
N LEU A 278 7.70 -16.24 38.68
CA LEU A 278 7.18 -16.12 37.32
C LEU A 278 5.95 -15.20 37.25
N TYR A 279 5.06 -15.25 38.24
CA TYR A 279 3.86 -14.39 38.28
C TYR A 279 4.18 -12.88 38.24
N PRO A 280 4.97 -12.33 39.18
CA PRO A 280 5.32 -10.91 39.13
C PRO A 280 6.22 -10.58 37.93
N ALA A 281 7.07 -11.52 37.47
CA ALA A 281 7.88 -11.34 36.28
C ALA A 281 7.03 -11.18 35.01
N CYS A 282 6.02 -12.03 34.80
CA CYS A 282 5.12 -11.94 33.66
C CYS A 282 4.39 -10.59 33.60
N ILE A 283 3.86 -10.12 34.74
CA ILE A 283 3.19 -8.81 34.81
C ILE A 283 4.19 -7.68 34.54
N LYS A 284 5.38 -7.75 35.15
CA LYS A 284 6.47 -6.80 34.93
C LYS A 284 6.88 -6.71 33.47
N TYR A 285 7.06 -7.85 32.80
CA TYR A 285 7.46 -7.89 31.39
C TYR A 285 6.31 -7.48 30.45
N LEU A 286 5.07 -7.82 30.76
CA LEU A 286 3.90 -7.36 30.02
C LEU A 286 3.76 -5.83 30.10
N MET A 287 3.91 -5.25 31.29
CA MET A 287 3.91 -3.80 31.50
C MET A 287 5.13 -3.11 30.89
N SER A 288 6.28 -3.79 30.86
CA SER A 288 7.48 -3.29 30.18
C SER A 288 7.28 -3.12 28.67
N ALA A 289 6.35 -3.86 28.07
CA ALA A 289 5.92 -3.67 26.69
C ALA A 289 5.05 -2.41 26.49
N PHE A 290 4.64 -1.72 27.55
CA PHE A 290 4.01 -0.40 27.48
C PHE A 290 4.99 0.72 27.88
N ASP A 291 6.05 0.37 28.62
CA ASP A 291 7.21 1.25 28.92
C ASP A 291 8.24 1.32 27.77
N ILE A 292 7.99 0.69 26.62
CA ILE A 292 8.92 0.67 25.47
C ILE A 292 9.35 2.07 25.05
N PRO A 293 8.45 3.08 24.96
CA PRO A 293 8.87 4.43 24.64
C PRO A 293 9.85 4.97 25.68
N GLU A 294 9.70 4.64 26.96
CA GLU A 294 10.59 5.10 28.03
C GLU A 294 11.94 4.36 28.04
N GLN A 295 11.94 3.05 27.75
CA GLN A 295 13.15 2.23 27.64
C GLN A 295 14.02 2.63 26.44
N TYR A 296 13.40 2.87 25.29
CA TYR A 296 14.09 3.38 24.10
C TYR A 296 14.85 4.69 24.39
N LEU A 297 14.26 5.56 25.20
CA LEU A 297 14.76 6.91 25.46
C LEU A 297 15.89 6.96 26.49
N GLN A 298 15.93 6.03 27.46
CA GLN A 298 17.09 5.87 28.33
C GLN A 298 18.31 5.29 27.59
N GLU A 299 18.10 4.33 26.68
CA GLU A 299 19.17 3.79 25.83
C GLU A 299 19.68 4.82 24.80
N TRP A 300 18.81 5.73 24.33
CA TRP A 300 19.16 6.89 23.49
C TRP A 300 20.19 7.82 24.14
N ASN A 301 20.02 8.11 25.44
CA ASN A 301 21.00 8.88 26.23
C ASN A 301 22.26 8.09 26.57
N ALA A 302 22.24 6.76 26.42
CA ALA A 302 23.30 5.85 26.85
C ALA A 302 24.03 5.14 25.69
N VAL A 303 23.97 5.61 24.44
CA VAL A 303 24.80 5.18 23.27
C VAL A 303 24.84 3.65 22.99
N THR A 304 24.13 2.79 23.73
CA THR A 304 24.34 1.35 23.71
C THR A 304 23.01 0.63 23.55
N ILE A 305 22.55 0.48 22.31
CA ILE A 305 21.38 -0.34 22.00
C ILE A 305 21.77 -1.81 22.18
N SER A 306 21.20 -2.47 23.19
CA SER A 306 21.34 -3.92 23.34
C SER A 306 20.35 -4.64 22.41
N ARG A 307 20.78 -5.73 21.79
CA ARG A 307 20.06 -6.51 20.76
C ARG A 307 18.66 -7.02 21.16
N GLY A 308 18.29 -7.00 22.44
CA GLY A 308 16.98 -7.48 22.92
C GLY A 308 15.86 -6.43 22.81
N SER A 309 16.18 -5.15 23.04
CA SER A 309 15.24 -4.01 23.00
C SER A 309 14.77 -3.71 21.57
N SER A 310 15.53 -4.15 20.55
CA SER A 310 15.24 -3.91 19.13
C SER A 310 13.97 -4.60 18.63
N HIS A 311 13.60 -5.80 19.12
CA HIS A 311 12.46 -6.56 18.57
C HIS A 311 11.09 -5.99 18.96
N ILE A 312 11.02 -5.38 20.14
CA ILE A 312 9.79 -4.79 20.67
C ILE A 312 9.63 -3.35 20.14
N LEU A 313 10.74 -2.63 19.99
CA LEU A 313 10.82 -1.38 19.23
C LEU A 313 10.38 -1.58 17.77
N CYS A 314 10.83 -2.65 17.10
CA CYS A 314 10.38 -3.05 15.76
C CYS A 314 8.85 -3.15 15.67
N PHE A 315 8.19 -3.74 16.67
CA PHE A 315 6.74 -3.96 16.66
C PHE A 315 5.96 -2.65 16.85
N CYS A 316 6.37 -1.80 17.78
CA CYS A 316 5.70 -0.52 18.02
C CYS A 316 5.95 0.49 16.89
N LEU A 317 7.15 0.55 16.32
CA LEU A 317 7.46 1.41 15.16
C LEU A 317 6.74 0.95 13.90
N SER A 318 6.67 -0.37 13.64
CA SER A 318 5.95 -0.88 12.47
C SER A 318 4.44 -0.64 12.60
N LEU A 319 3.87 -0.70 13.80
CA LEU A 319 2.49 -0.27 14.09
C LEU A 319 2.31 1.24 13.90
N PHE A 320 3.23 2.07 14.39
CA PHE A 320 3.16 3.53 14.28
C PHE A 320 3.34 4.02 12.83
N LEU A 321 4.33 3.49 12.11
CA LEU A 321 4.54 3.75 10.68
C LEU A 321 3.38 3.20 9.85
N GLY A 322 2.82 2.04 10.19
CA GLY A 322 1.60 1.52 9.59
C GLY A 322 0.37 2.42 9.81
N LEU A 323 0.27 3.06 10.98
CA LEU A 323 -0.79 4.01 11.34
C LEU A 323 -0.59 5.44 10.77
N LEU A 324 0.64 5.87 10.46
CA LEU A 324 0.94 7.17 9.86
C LEU A 324 1.08 7.15 8.33
N ASN A 325 1.42 6.01 7.72
CA ASN A 325 1.54 5.83 6.26
C ASN A 325 0.19 5.87 5.51
N THR A 326 -0.81 6.44 6.14
CA THR A 326 -2.22 6.11 5.98
C THR A 326 -2.93 6.87 4.87
N ARG A 327 -2.20 7.69 4.11
CA ARG A 327 -2.71 8.42 2.94
C ARG A 327 -1.79 8.30 1.71
N GLY A 328 -0.48 8.18 1.89
CA GLY A 328 0.50 8.17 0.78
C GLY A 328 0.57 6.84 0.03
N PHE A 329 0.66 5.71 0.76
CA PHE A 329 0.90 4.39 0.19
C PHE A 329 -0.15 3.95 -0.83
N ILE A 330 -1.42 4.14 -0.45
CA ILE A 330 -2.59 3.71 -1.24
C ILE A 330 -2.87 4.69 -2.39
N SER A 331 -2.60 5.99 -2.19
CA SER A 331 -2.79 7.00 -3.24
C SER A 331 -1.78 6.81 -4.36
N ALA A 332 -0.51 6.52 -4.05
CA ALA A 332 0.51 6.23 -5.07
C ALA A 332 0.26 4.89 -5.78
N TRP A 333 -0.07 3.81 -5.07
CA TRP A 333 -0.41 2.52 -5.68
C TRP A 333 -1.63 2.62 -6.60
N LYS A 334 -2.68 3.34 -6.20
CA LYS A 334 -3.90 3.52 -7.01
C LYS A 334 -3.75 4.52 -8.14
N LEU A 335 -2.98 5.60 -7.98
CA LEU A 335 -2.66 6.49 -9.09
C LEU A 335 -1.94 5.70 -10.19
N LEU A 336 -1.08 4.76 -9.80
CA LEU A 336 -0.28 3.94 -10.68
C LEU A 336 -1.08 2.80 -11.32
N VAL A 337 -2.08 2.25 -10.61
CA VAL A 337 -3.12 1.36 -11.17
C VAL A 337 -4.17 2.10 -12.02
N HIS A 338 -4.38 3.41 -11.81
CA HIS A 338 -5.23 4.24 -12.66
C HIS A 338 -4.50 4.80 -13.90
N LEU A 339 -3.17 4.93 -13.82
CA LEU A 339 -2.30 5.35 -14.92
C LEU A 339 -1.81 4.18 -15.79
N CYS A 340 -1.96 2.92 -15.32
CA CYS A 340 -1.72 1.70 -16.10
C CYS A 340 -3.03 1.12 -16.64
#